data_AF-A0A359D5L1-F1
#
_entry.id   AF-A0A359D5L1-F1
#
_cell.length_a   1.000
_cell.length_b   1.000
_cell.length_c   1.000
_cell.angle_alpha   90.00
_cell.angle_beta   90.00
_cell.angle_gamma   90.00
#
_symmetry.space_group_name_H-M   'P 1'
#
loop_
_entity.id
_entity.type
_entity.pdbx_description
1 polymer ?
#
loop_
_entity_poly.entity_id
_entity_poly.type
_entity_poly.pdbx_seq_one_letter_code
_entity_poly.pdbx_strand_id
1 'polypeptide(L)'
;EDQMLGAVLFAHDEFQAVIQAVTELAAEAAKPTWDWSAKPENTALLSAIRSEFGEAISQAYTITIKHERYGRLGELRNEIVAKFSGEEGQPSAGEVKDAFGEIEYRTV
;
A
#
# COMPACT_ATOMS: atom_id res chain seq x y z
N GLU A 1 -19.37 -5.77 24.53
CA GLU A 1 -18.90 -5.84 23.13
C GLU A 1 -19.45 -7.06 22.40
N ASP A 2 -19.69 -8.16 23.11
CA ASP A 2 -20.24 -9.44 22.57
C ASP A 2 -21.49 -9.29 21.69
N GLN A 3 -22.44 -8.43 22.06
CA GLN A 3 -23.63 -8.18 21.23
C GLN A 3 -23.28 -7.51 19.90
N MET A 4 -22.30 -6.59 19.90
CA MET A 4 -21.87 -5.89 18.68
C MET A 4 -21.06 -6.82 17.78
N LEU A 5 -20.16 -7.63 18.35
CA LEU A 5 -19.41 -8.63 17.60
C LEU A 5 -20.36 -9.71 17.04
N GLY A 6 -21.30 -10.18 17.86
CA GLY A 6 -22.32 -11.14 17.44
C GLY A 6 -23.19 -10.63 16.28
N ALA A 7 -23.52 -9.33 16.29
CA ALA A 7 -24.26 -8.71 15.18
C ALA A 7 -23.46 -8.70 13.87
N VAL A 8 -22.15 -8.44 13.92
CA VAL A 8 -21.28 -8.48 12.73
C VAL A 8 -21.15 -9.89 12.17
N LEU A 9 -20.97 -10.89 13.06
CA LEU A 9 -20.86 -12.29 12.65
C LEU A 9 -22.18 -12.79 12.06
N PHE A 10 -23.31 -12.52 12.71
CA PHE A 10 -24.63 -12.87 12.19
C PHE A 10 -24.88 -12.25 10.81
N ALA A 11 -24.59 -10.96 10.64
CA ALA A 11 -24.76 -10.29 9.35
C ALA A 11 -23.85 -10.89 8.27
N HIS A 12 -22.60 -11.23 8.59
CA HIS A 12 -21.66 -11.87 7.68
C HIS A 12 -22.17 -13.25 7.22
N ASP A 13 -22.72 -14.04 8.14
CA ASP A 13 -23.24 -15.38 7.86
C ASP A 13 -24.50 -15.33 6.99
N GLU A 14 -25.45 -14.45 7.30
CA GLU A 14 -26.70 -14.33 6.55
C GLU A 14 -26.51 -13.72 5.15
N PHE A 15 -25.49 -12.86 4.96
CA PHE A 15 -25.16 -12.27 3.66
C PHE A 15 -24.61 -13.28 2.64
N GLN A 16 -24.11 -14.45 3.09
CA GLN A 16 -23.55 -15.47 2.19
C GLN A 16 -24.56 -15.95 1.12
N ALA A 17 -25.86 -15.95 1.44
CA ALA A 17 -26.91 -16.29 0.47
C ALA A 17 -26.91 -15.34 -0.75
N VAL A 18 -26.58 -14.07 -0.54
CA VAL A 18 -26.47 -13.08 -1.64
C VAL A 18 -25.22 -13.33 -2.48
N ILE A 19 -24.07 -13.64 -1.86
CA ILE A 19 -22.86 -14.03 -2.60
C ILE A 19 -23.16 -15.23 -3.48
N GLN A 20 -23.78 -16.27 -2.91
CA GLN A 20 -24.12 -17.50 -3.63
C GLN A 20 -25.00 -17.20 -4.85
N ALA A 21 -26.04 -16.39 -4.69
CA ALA A 21 -26.91 -16.01 -5.81
C ALA A 21 -26.15 -15.24 -6.91
N VAL A 22 -25.21 -14.35 -6.54
CA VAL A 22 -24.35 -13.63 -7.50
C VAL A 22 -23.41 -14.60 -8.22
N THR A 23 -22.83 -15.57 -7.51
CA THR A 23 -21.97 -16.60 -8.10
C THR A 23 -22.72 -17.49 -9.07
N GLU A 24 -23.94 -17.90 -8.74
CA GLU A 24 -24.82 -18.69 -9.63
C GLU A 24 -25.17 -17.90 -10.90
N LEU A 25 -25.57 -16.63 -10.75
CA LEU A 25 -25.85 -15.77 -11.89
C LEU A 25 -24.60 -15.55 -12.77
N ALA A 26 -23.43 -15.39 -12.15
CA ALA A 26 -22.17 -15.24 -12.86
C ALA A 26 -21.81 -16.51 -13.64
N ALA A 27 -22.10 -17.70 -13.11
CA ALA A 27 -21.87 -18.96 -13.82
C ALA A 27 -22.70 -19.07 -15.11
N GLU A 28 -23.88 -18.47 -15.14
CA GLU A 28 -24.77 -18.48 -16.31
C GLU A 28 -24.49 -17.34 -17.30
N ALA A 29 -24.13 -16.15 -16.81
CA ALA A 29 -24.22 -14.91 -17.60
C ALA A 29 -23.04 -13.94 -17.42
N ALA A 30 -21.96 -14.32 -16.72
CA ALA A 30 -20.81 -13.43 -16.57
C ALA A 30 -20.10 -13.18 -17.92
N LYS A 31 -19.59 -11.96 -18.06
CA LYS A 31 -18.62 -11.65 -19.11
C LYS A 31 -17.27 -12.31 -18.79
N PRO A 32 -16.44 -12.59 -19.80
CA PRO A 32 -15.08 -13.07 -19.57
C PRO A 32 -14.31 -12.16 -18.62
N THR A 33 -13.56 -12.77 -17.69
CA THR A 33 -12.61 -12.03 -16.86
C THR A 33 -11.51 -11.44 -17.73
N TRP A 34 -11.05 -10.25 -17.38
CA TRP A 34 -9.93 -9.64 -18.09
C TRP A 34 -8.64 -10.41 -17.79
N ASP A 35 -7.83 -10.60 -18.82
CA ASP A 35 -6.44 -11.05 -18.65
C ASP A 35 -5.59 -9.87 -18.21
N TRP A 36 -5.69 -9.56 -16.91
CA TRP A 36 -4.96 -8.48 -16.27
C TRP A 36 -3.96 -9.07 -15.27
N SER A 37 -2.74 -8.55 -15.30
CA SER A 37 -1.72 -8.81 -14.29
C SER A 37 -1.25 -7.49 -13.67
N ALA A 38 -0.98 -7.52 -12.37
CA ALA A 38 -0.37 -6.39 -11.69
C ALA A 38 1.05 -6.16 -12.22
N LYS A 39 1.46 -4.88 -12.29
CA LYS A 39 2.87 -4.54 -12.58
C LYS A 39 3.75 -5.19 -11.50
N PRO A 40 4.87 -5.85 -11.86
CA PRO A 40 5.77 -6.41 -10.87
C PRO A 40 6.34 -5.31 -9.97
N GLU A 41 6.53 -5.63 -8.69
CA GLU A 41 7.13 -4.73 -7.70
C GLU A 41 8.57 -4.39 -8.13
N ASN A 42 8.95 -3.11 -8.05
CA ASN A 42 10.33 -2.68 -8.29
C ASN A 42 11.20 -2.96 -7.05
N THR A 43 11.51 -4.23 -6.84
CA THR A 43 12.28 -4.72 -5.68
C THR A 43 13.67 -4.09 -5.59
N ALA A 44 14.28 -3.77 -6.74
CA ALA A 44 15.57 -3.08 -6.79
C ALA A 44 15.47 -1.67 -6.20
N LEU A 45 14.48 -0.88 -6.61
CA LEU A 45 14.24 0.47 -6.08
C LEU A 45 13.93 0.43 -4.59
N LEU A 46 13.02 -0.46 -4.16
CA LEU A 46 12.68 -0.60 -2.73
C LEU A 46 13.89 -0.97 -1.88
N SER A 47 14.72 -1.90 -2.37
CA SER A 47 15.93 -2.33 -1.65
C SER A 47 16.96 -1.20 -1.57
N ALA A 48 17.16 -0.45 -2.65
CA ALA A 48 18.06 0.70 -2.67
C ALA A 48 17.62 1.79 -1.67
N ILE A 49 16.34 2.18 -1.69
CA ILE A 49 15.81 3.17 -0.75
C ILE A 49 15.91 2.66 0.70
N ARG A 50 15.56 1.40 0.97
CA ARG A 50 15.67 0.82 2.32
C ARG A 50 17.10 0.79 2.84
N SER A 51 18.05 0.40 1.99
CA SER A 51 19.46 0.30 2.39
C SER A 51 20.04 1.65 2.79
N GLU A 52 19.59 2.74 2.17
CA GLU A 52 20.17 4.06 2.38
C GLU A 52 19.37 4.93 3.36
N PHE A 53 18.04 4.81 3.35
CA PHE A 53 17.13 5.69 4.10
C PHE A 53 16.29 4.94 5.14
N GLY A 54 16.29 3.60 5.15
CA GLY A 54 15.42 2.80 6.02
C GLY A 54 15.61 3.10 7.51
N GLU A 55 16.85 3.28 7.96
CA GLU A 55 17.14 3.66 9.35
C GLU A 55 16.60 5.06 9.66
N ALA A 56 16.84 6.04 8.80
CA ALA A 56 16.37 7.41 8.99
C ALA A 56 14.84 7.51 9.00
N ILE A 57 14.16 6.74 8.14
CA ILE A 57 12.70 6.63 8.12
C ILE A 57 12.21 6.00 9.43
N SER A 58 12.82 4.91 9.88
CA SER A 58 12.47 4.25 11.16
C SER A 58 12.63 5.19 12.35
N GLN A 59 13.74 5.94 12.40
CA GLN A 59 13.98 6.96 13.43
C GLN A 59 12.94 8.07 13.36
N ALA A 60 12.55 8.54 12.16
CA ALA A 60 11.50 9.55 12.02
C ALA A 60 10.16 9.10 12.61
N TYR A 61 9.81 7.81 12.51
CA TYR A 61 8.60 7.25 13.12
C TYR A 61 8.64 7.18 14.66
N THR A 62 9.82 7.29 15.27
CA THR A 62 9.94 7.41 16.74
C THR A 62 9.62 8.82 17.26
N ILE A 63 9.55 9.82 16.38
CA ILE A 63 9.20 11.20 16.74
C ILE A 63 7.71 11.25 17.14
N THR A 64 7.46 11.60 18.39
CA THR A 64 6.10 11.63 18.98
C THR A 64 5.28 12.81 18.50
N ILE A 65 5.91 13.98 18.34
CA ILE A 65 5.25 15.20 17.87
C ILE A 65 4.91 15.07 16.39
N LYS A 66 3.60 14.97 16.09
CA LYS A 66 3.08 14.72 14.74
C LYS A 66 3.66 15.68 13.69
N HIS A 67 3.72 16.98 14.01
CA HIS A 67 4.20 17.98 13.06
C HIS A 67 5.70 17.80 12.73
N GLU A 68 6.52 17.53 13.75
CA GLU A 68 7.95 17.28 13.57
C GLU A 68 8.20 15.98 12.79
N ARG A 69 7.47 14.90 13.11
CA ARG A 69 7.53 13.65 12.35
C ARG A 69 7.22 13.88 10.87
N TYR A 70 6.16 14.62 10.57
CA TYR A 70 5.73 14.87 9.20
C TYR A 70 6.73 15.78 8.46
N GLY A 71 7.32 16.74 9.16
CA GLY A 71 8.43 17.54 8.63
C GLY A 71 9.59 16.67 8.22
N ARG A 72 10.06 15.80 9.14
CA ARG A 72 11.21 14.92 8.88
C ARG A 72 10.96 13.92 7.76
N LEU A 73 9.78 13.28 7.74
CA LEU A 73 9.40 12.36 6.65
C LEU A 73 9.27 13.10 5.31
N GLY A 74 8.79 14.34 5.33
CA GLY A 74 8.72 15.19 4.13
C GLY A 74 10.09 15.53 3.55
N GLU A 75 11.06 15.86 4.41
CA GLU A 75 12.46 16.06 4.02
C GLU A 75 13.04 14.80 3.39
N LEU A 76 12.94 13.65 4.08
CA LEU A 76 13.43 12.35 3.59
C LEU A 76 12.81 11.99 2.25
N ARG A 77 11.50 12.17 2.08
CA ARG A 77 10.82 11.92 0.80
C ARG A 77 11.39 12.79 -0.32
N ASN A 78 11.64 14.07 -0.06
CA ASN A 78 12.19 14.97 -1.06
C ASN A 78 13.63 14.58 -1.44
N GLU A 79 14.46 14.21 -0.47
CA GLU A 79 15.83 13.70 -0.68
C GLU A 79 15.82 12.42 -1.53
N ILE A 80 14.95 11.47 -1.19
CA ILE A 80 14.82 10.19 -1.91
C ILE A 80 14.32 10.42 -3.35
N VAL A 81 13.31 11.28 -3.55
CA VAL A 81 12.84 11.62 -4.90
C VAL A 81 13.94 12.29 -5.71
N ALA A 82 14.66 13.25 -5.14
CA ALA A 82 15.76 13.92 -5.83
C ALA A 82 16.90 12.96 -6.20
N LYS A 83 17.10 11.89 -5.43
CA LYS A 83 18.16 10.91 -5.66
C LYS A 83 17.80 9.81 -6.66
N PHE A 84 16.57 9.30 -6.58
CA PHE A 84 16.18 8.07 -7.31
C PHE A 84 15.24 8.33 -8.49
N SER A 85 14.83 9.58 -8.74
CA SER A 85 14.07 9.94 -9.94
C SER A 85 14.92 10.71 -10.95
N GLY A 86 14.64 10.52 -12.24
CA GLY A 86 15.39 11.19 -13.30
C GLY A 86 14.85 10.92 -14.70
N GLU A 87 15.73 11.01 -15.70
CA GLU A 87 15.40 10.89 -17.12
C GLU A 87 15.22 9.44 -17.60
N GLU A 88 15.00 9.26 -18.91
CA GLU A 88 14.59 8.01 -19.55
C GLU A 88 15.40 6.78 -19.08
N GLY A 89 14.71 5.80 -18.50
CA GLY A 89 15.30 4.60 -17.89
C GLY A 89 15.41 4.63 -16.36
N GLN A 90 15.20 5.79 -15.73
CA GLN A 90 15.09 5.91 -14.27
C GLN A 90 13.62 5.92 -13.81
N PRO A 91 13.34 5.55 -12.55
CA PRO A 91 12.01 5.68 -11.97
C PRO A 91 11.50 7.12 -12.06
N SER A 92 10.21 7.28 -12.34
CA SER A 92 9.55 8.58 -12.26
C SER A 92 9.47 9.04 -10.80
N ALA A 93 9.32 10.35 -10.58
CA ALA A 93 9.10 10.90 -9.24
C ALA A 93 7.83 10.32 -8.57
N GLY A 94 6.83 9.90 -9.35
CA GLY A 94 5.66 9.17 -8.84
C GLY A 94 6.03 7.80 -8.30
N GLU A 95 6.72 6.98 -9.09
CA GLU A 95 7.16 5.64 -8.68
C GLU A 95 8.08 5.65 -7.46
N VAL A 96 8.95 6.66 -7.32
CA VAL A 96 9.80 6.81 -6.14
C VAL A 96 8.98 7.20 -4.90
N LYS A 97 7.95 8.05 -5.06
CA LYS A 97 7.05 8.40 -3.96
C LYS A 97 6.21 7.20 -3.52
N ASP A 98 5.74 6.40 -4.47
CA ASP A 98 4.99 5.17 -4.19
C ASP A 98 5.88 4.17 -3.45
N ALA A 99 7.12 3.99 -3.90
CA ALA A 99 8.11 3.14 -3.22
C ALA A 99 8.44 3.64 -1.81
N PHE A 100 8.56 4.95 -1.62
CA PHE A 100 8.72 5.54 -0.29
C PHE A 100 7.51 5.25 0.61
N GLY A 101 6.29 5.47 0.11
CA GLY A 101 5.06 5.18 0.85
C GLY A 101 4.92 3.71 1.24
N GLU A 102 5.35 2.79 0.37
CA GLU A 102 5.39 1.36 0.70
C GLU A 102 6.39 1.06 1.84
N ILE A 103 7.52 1.76 1.89
CA ILE A 103 8.49 1.61 2.98
C ILE A 103 7.92 2.17 4.28
N GLU A 104 7.26 3.33 4.23
CA GLU A 104 6.55 3.90 5.38
C GLU A 104 5.51 2.90 5.93
N TYR A 105 4.67 2.35 5.06
CA TYR A 105 3.64 1.36 5.42
C TYR A 105 4.21 0.11 6.10
N ARG A 106 5.38 -0.36 5.68
CA ARG A 106 5.99 -1.56 6.29
C ARG A 106 6.82 -1.27 7.55
N THR A 107 7.10 -0.01 7.84
CA THR A 107 7.91 0.38 9.01
C THR A 107 7.05 0.47 10.29
N VAL A 108 5.72 0.61 10.16
CA VAL A 108 4.77 0.75 11.28
C VAL A 108 3.47 -0.01 11.05
#